data_AF-A0A3M8G474-F1
#
_entry.id   AF-A0A3M8G474-F1
#
_cell.length_a   1.000
_cell.length_b   1.000
_cell.length_c   1.000
_cell.angle_alpha   90.00
_cell.angle_beta   90.00
_cell.angle_gamma   90.00
#
_symmetry.space_group_name_H-M   'P 1'
#
loop_
_entity.id
_entity.type
_entity.pdbx_description
1 polymer ?
#
loop_
_entity_poly.entity_id
_entity_poly.type
_entity_poly.pdbx_seq_one_letter_code
_entity_poly.pdbx_strand_id
1 'polypeptide(L)'
;MSIFKKIHLFGGIIIVIIFLLTGQYMHHNYDHLKGMELMTRALFRTGHLYILLFGLIHISLGAYYKPSRQKILKRLQLLGSVLIIIASVLIIYSFFTELPAYQIERIISRYSLYIVFAGVSIHGFVSLFNKSE
;
A
#
# COMPACT_ATOMS: atom_id res chain seq x y z
N MET A 1 -4.14 18.66 14.14
CA MET A 1 -3.99 17.33 13.51
C MET A 1 -2.57 17.18 12.97
N SER A 2 -1.84 16.10 13.32
CA SER A 2 -0.46 15.87 12.84
C SER A 2 -0.40 15.84 11.31
N ILE A 3 0.67 16.36 10.70
CA ILE A 3 0.88 16.32 9.24
C ILE A 3 0.85 14.88 8.70
N PHE A 4 1.47 13.93 9.44
CA PHE A 4 1.47 12.51 9.08
C PHE A 4 0.08 11.89 9.10
N LYS A 5 -0.76 12.32 10.04
CA LYS A 5 -2.16 11.88 10.10
C LYS A 5 -2.90 12.27 8.81
N LYS A 6 -2.70 13.50 8.34
CA LYS A 6 -3.28 13.99 7.08
C LYS A 6 -2.71 13.25 5.87
N ILE A 7 -1.38 13.10 5.79
CA ILE A 7 -0.72 12.41 4.67
C ILE A 7 -1.24 10.98 4.52
N HIS A 8 -1.33 10.24 5.62
CA HIS A 8 -1.85 8.87 5.56
C HIS A 8 -3.33 8.83 5.21
N LEU A 9 -4.16 9.69 5.81
CA LEU A 9 -5.60 9.69 5.54
C LEU A 9 -5.93 10.09 4.09
N PHE A 10 -5.42 11.24 3.64
CA PHE A 10 -5.64 11.71 2.26
C PHE A 10 -4.93 10.82 1.23
N GLY A 11 -3.71 10.39 1.52
CA GLY A 11 -2.98 9.44 0.68
C GLY A 11 -3.75 8.13 0.51
N GLY A 12 -4.36 7.62 1.59
CA GLY A 12 -5.19 6.42 1.54
C GLY A 12 -6.44 6.59 0.68
N ILE A 13 -7.13 7.73 0.79
CA ILE A 13 -8.27 8.06 -0.09
C ILE A 13 -7.81 8.10 -1.55
N ILE A 14 -6.69 8.76 -1.85
CA ILE A 14 -6.12 8.82 -3.21
C ILE A 14 -5.81 7.40 -3.72
N ILE A 15 -5.19 6.55 -2.92
CA ILE A 15 -4.87 5.17 -3.32
C ILE A 15 -6.16 4.35 -3.56
N VAL A 16 -7.22 4.55 -2.76
CA VAL A 16 -8.52 3.91 -3.01
C VAL A 16 -9.14 4.40 -4.32
N ILE A 17 -9.01 5.69 -4.65
CA ILE A 17 -9.42 6.20 -5.96
C ILE A 17 -8.61 5.53 -7.08
N ILE A 18 -7.28 5.39 -6.91
CA ILE A 18 -6.42 4.68 -7.86
C ILE A 18 -6.84 3.21 -8.00
N PHE A 19 -7.22 2.55 -6.90
CA PHE A 19 -7.81 1.21 -6.95
C PHE A 19 -9.05 1.19 -7.86
N LEU A 20 -10.02 2.09 -7.66
CA LEU A 20 -11.21 2.16 -8.54
C LEU A 20 -10.83 2.39 -10.01
N LEU A 21 -9.87 3.29 -10.26
CA LEU A 21 -9.38 3.58 -11.62
C LEU A 21 -8.69 2.38 -12.26
N THR A 22 -7.89 1.60 -11.50
CA THR A 22 -7.28 0.36 -12.02
C THR A 22 -8.32 -0.71 -12.34
N GLY A 23 -9.44 -0.75 -11.60
CA GLY A 23 -10.59 -1.59 -11.93
C GLY A 23 -11.22 -1.20 -13.27
N GLN A 24 -11.43 0.10 -13.49
CA GLN A 24 -11.91 0.62 -14.77
C GLN A 24 -10.92 0.37 -15.90
N TYR A 25 -9.62 0.54 -15.66
CA TYR A 25 -8.57 0.22 -16.62
C TYR A 25 -8.61 -1.24 -17.06
N MET A 26 -8.74 -2.19 -16.13
CA MET A 26 -8.88 -3.61 -16.47
C MET A 26 -10.16 -3.90 -17.27
N HIS A 27 -11.25 -3.19 -16.98
CA HIS A 27 -12.51 -3.34 -17.72
C HIS A 27 -12.38 -2.88 -19.17
N HIS A 28 -11.87 -1.67 -19.40
CA HIS A 28 -11.84 -1.05 -20.72
C HIS A 28 -10.68 -1.55 -21.60
N ASN A 29 -9.51 -1.82 -21.03
CA ASN A 29 -8.31 -2.17 -21.79
C ASN A 29 -8.12 -3.68 -21.99
N TYR A 30 -8.77 -4.51 -21.17
CA TYR A 30 -8.58 -5.97 -21.18
C TYR A 30 -9.90 -6.76 -21.19
N ASP A 31 -11.01 -6.17 -21.64
CA ASP A 31 -12.35 -6.78 -21.64
C ASP A 31 -12.69 -7.46 -20.30
N HIS A 32 -12.42 -6.74 -19.21
CA HIS A 32 -12.63 -7.26 -17.86
C HIS A 32 -11.88 -8.58 -17.56
N LEU A 33 -10.72 -8.74 -18.20
CA LEU A 33 -9.85 -9.93 -18.16
C LEU A 33 -10.52 -11.21 -18.68
N LYS A 34 -11.57 -11.09 -19.50
CA LYS A 34 -12.21 -12.25 -20.15
C LYS A 34 -11.27 -12.84 -21.20
N GLY A 35 -11.28 -14.17 -21.32
CA GLY A 35 -10.40 -14.89 -22.26
C GLY A 35 -8.92 -14.89 -21.89
N MET A 36 -8.50 -14.17 -20.85
CA MET A 36 -7.12 -14.17 -20.36
C MET A 36 -6.78 -15.48 -19.65
N GLU A 37 -5.53 -15.94 -19.85
CA GLU A 37 -4.96 -17.10 -19.18
C GLU A 37 -5.07 -16.95 -17.64
N LEU A 38 -5.26 -18.09 -16.95
CA LEU A 38 -5.62 -18.14 -15.54
C LEU A 38 -4.61 -17.42 -14.64
N MET A 39 -3.32 -17.68 -14.82
CA MET A 39 -2.23 -17.08 -14.04
C MET A 39 -2.16 -15.58 -14.28
N THR A 40 -2.15 -15.10 -15.53
CA THR A 40 -2.12 -13.66 -15.82
C THR A 40 -3.34 -12.95 -15.24
N ARG A 41 -4.53 -13.55 -15.34
CA ARG A 41 -5.76 -13.02 -14.74
C ARG A 41 -5.69 -12.95 -13.23
N ALA A 42 -5.13 -13.97 -12.57
CA ALA A 42 -4.92 -13.98 -11.13
C ALA A 42 -3.94 -12.86 -10.72
N LEU A 43 -2.85 -12.65 -11.46
CA LEU A 43 -1.87 -11.61 -11.17
C LEU A 43 -2.45 -10.19 -11.26
N PHE A 44 -3.30 -9.92 -12.24
CA PHE A 44 -4.04 -8.65 -12.32
C PHE A 44 -4.94 -8.43 -11.10
N ARG A 45 -5.77 -9.41 -10.76
CA ARG A 45 -6.68 -9.32 -9.61
C ARG A 45 -5.92 -9.13 -8.30
N THR A 46 -4.85 -9.90 -8.10
CA THR A 46 -4.00 -9.79 -6.92
C THR A 46 -3.31 -8.43 -6.85
N GLY A 47 -2.74 -7.94 -7.96
CA GLY A 47 -2.15 -6.60 -8.02
C GLY A 47 -3.15 -5.49 -7.68
N HIS A 48 -4.36 -5.57 -8.23
CA HIS A 48 -5.46 -4.65 -7.95
C HIS A 48 -5.88 -4.69 -6.46
N LEU A 49 -6.00 -5.88 -5.86
CA LEU A 49 -6.30 -6.03 -4.43
C LEU A 49 -5.18 -5.51 -3.52
N TYR A 50 -3.92 -5.62 -3.94
CA TYR A 50 -2.81 -5.02 -3.17
C TYR A 50 -2.88 -3.49 -3.14
N ILE A 51 -3.28 -2.83 -4.23
CA ILE A 51 -3.50 -1.38 -4.23
C ILE A 51 -4.58 -1.01 -3.20
N LEU A 52 -5.71 -1.75 -3.18
CA LEU A 52 -6.76 -1.55 -2.16
C LEU A 52 -6.21 -1.71 -0.74
N LEU A 53 -5.50 -2.82 -0.48
CA LEU A 53 -4.91 -3.12 0.82
C LEU A 53 -4.04 -1.96 1.31
N PHE A 54 -3.19 -1.40 0.44
CA PHE A 54 -2.29 -0.31 0.80
C PHE A 54 -3.06 0.98 1.07
N GLY A 55 -4.11 1.25 0.30
CA GLY A 55 -5.03 2.36 0.58
C GLY A 55 -5.70 2.23 1.95
N LEU A 56 -6.18 1.03 2.31
CA LEU A 56 -6.78 0.75 3.61
C LEU A 56 -5.78 0.85 4.77
N ILE A 57 -4.52 0.42 4.58
CA ILE A 57 -3.44 0.61 5.56
C ILE A 57 -3.23 2.11 5.81
N HIS A 58 -3.13 2.91 4.75
CA HIS A 58 -3.01 4.36 4.84
C HIS A 58 -4.21 5.01 5.57
N ILE A 59 -5.45 4.65 5.22
CA ILE A 59 -6.64 5.17 5.89
C ILE A 59 -6.63 4.78 7.37
N SER A 60 -6.37 3.52 7.69
CA SER A 60 -6.34 3.01 9.07
C SER A 60 -5.29 3.73 9.89
N LEU A 61 -4.07 3.85 9.36
CA LEU A 61 -3.00 4.57 10.03
C LEU A 61 -3.35 6.05 10.18
N GLY A 62 -3.93 6.69 9.16
CA GLY A 62 -4.39 8.08 9.19
C GLY A 62 -5.57 8.32 10.15
N ALA A 63 -6.46 7.36 10.36
CA ALA A 63 -7.55 7.50 11.32
C ALA A 63 -7.02 7.46 12.76
N TYR A 64 -6.14 6.50 13.05
CA TYR A 64 -5.68 6.17 14.40
C TYR A 64 -4.28 6.70 14.75
N TYR A 65 -3.65 7.50 13.88
CA TYR A 65 -2.29 7.98 14.10
C TYR A 65 -2.13 8.76 15.42
N LYS A 66 -1.36 8.19 16.35
CA LYS A 66 -0.92 8.85 17.59
C LYS A 66 0.61 9.03 17.56
N PRO A 67 1.13 10.27 17.48
CA PRO A 67 2.57 10.49 17.46
C PRO A 67 3.19 10.12 18.81
N SER A 68 4.29 9.37 18.81
CA SER A 68 5.04 9.09 20.04
C SER A 68 5.66 10.35 20.64
N ARG A 69 5.62 10.46 21.98
CA ARG A 69 6.32 11.51 22.74
C ARG A 69 7.81 11.21 22.88
N GLN A 70 8.22 9.94 22.85
CA GLN A 70 9.63 9.54 22.98
C GLN A 70 10.36 9.77 21.65
N LYS A 71 11.52 10.45 21.70
CA LYS A 71 12.27 10.88 20.49
C LYS A 71 12.63 9.71 19.57
N ILE A 72 13.08 8.58 20.12
CA ILE A 72 13.51 7.40 19.35
C ILE A 72 12.31 6.74 18.67
N LEU A 73 11.24 6.44 19.42
CA LEU A 73 10.01 5.87 18.86
C LEU A 73 9.38 6.78 17.81
N LYS A 74 9.43 8.10 17.99
CA LYS A 74 8.98 9.07 16.98
C LYS A 74 9.78 8.96 15.67
N ARG A 75 11.10 8.77 15.74
CA ARG A 75 11.95 8.55 14.54
C ARG A 75 11.64 7.22 13.87
N LEU A 76 11.41 6.16 14.65
CA LEU A 76 10.99 4.86 14.10
C LEU A 76 9.61 4.97 13.43
N GLN A 77 8.65 5.65 14.06
CA GLN A 77 7.32 5.90 13.48
C GLN A 77 7.41 6.68 12.16
N LEU A 78 8.32 7.65 12.07
CA LEU A 78 8.60 8.38 10.83
C LEU A 78 9.15 7.43 9.75
N LEU A 79 10.16 6.62 10.08
CA LEU A 79 10.73 5.63 9.16
C LEU A 79 9.64 4.68 8.64
N GLY A 80 8.82 4.13 9.53
CA GLY A 80 7.70 3.24 9.15
C GLY A 80 6.70 3.93 8.21
N SER A 81 6.41 5.21 8.45
CA SER A 81 5.54 6.01 7.58
C SER A 81 6.13 6.22 6.17
N VAL A 82 7.43 6.53 6.09
CA VAL A 82 8.15 6.68 4.82
C VAL A 82 8.18 5.37 4.04
N LEU A 83 8.45 4.24 4.71
CA LEU A 83 8.44 2.92 4.08
C LEU A 83 7.06 2.59 3.48
N ILE A 84 5.97 2.81 4.22
CA ILE A 84 4.60 2.57 3.72
C ILE A 84 4.29 3.45 2.49
N ILE A 85 4.71 4.72 2.49
CA ILE A 85 4.55 5.61 1.34
C ILE A 85 5.31 5.08 0.12
N ILE A 86 6.60 4.74 0.28
CA ILE A 86 7.42 4.18 -0.80
C ILE A 86 6.80 2.90 -1.34
N ALA A 87 6.37 2.00 -0.46
CA ALA A 87 5.73 0.75 -0.84
C ALA A 87 4.47 1.00 -1.68
N SER A 88 3.65 2.00 -1.30
CA SER A 88 2.43 2.37 -2.03
C SER A 88 2.72 2.91 -3.43
N VAL A 89 3.78 3.70 -3.60
CA VAL A 89 4.20 4.15 -4.93
C VAL A 89 4.67 2.94 -5.77
N LEU A 90 5.46 2.05 -5.18
CA LEU A 90 5.99 0.87 -5.87
C LEU A 90 4.89 -0.12 -6.29
N ILE A 91 3.84 -0.35 -5.48
CA ILE A 91 2.77 -1.29 -5.84
C ILE A 91 1.90 -0.75 -6.99
N ILE A 92 1.68 0.57 -7.01
CA ILE A 92 0.94 1.21 -8.12
C ILE A 92 1.80 1.15 -9.38
N TYR A 93 3.09 1.50 -9.28
CA TYR A 93 4.01 1.42 -10.41
C TYR A 93 4.14 -0.01 -10.96
N SER A 94 4.24 -1.01 -10.09
CA SER A 94 4.35 -2.41 -10.49
C SER A 94 3.10 -2.95 -11.17
N PHE A 95 1.92 -2.38 -10.87
CA PHE A 95 0.68 -2.74 -11.56
C PHE A 95 0.72 -2.36 -13.05
N PHE A 96 1.32 -1.21 -13.40
CA PHE A 96 1.38 -0.76 -14.79
C PHE A 96 2.60 -1.27 -15.55
N THR A 97 3.68 -1.64 -14.86
CA THR A 97 4.95 -2.02 -15.51
C THR A 97 5.21 -3.52 -15.53
N GLU A 98 4.69 -4.27 -14.55
CA GLU A 98 4.88 -5.72 -14.47
C GLU A 98 3.65 -6.49 -14.94
N LEU A 99 2.55 -5.85 -15.36
CA LEU A 99 1.36 -6.53 -15.88
C LEU A 99 1.01 -6.03 -17.29
N PRO A 100 0.54 -6.92 -18.19
CA PRO A 100 0.39 -8.36 -18.04
C PRO A 100 1.74 -9.09 -17.95
N ALA A 101 1.85 -10.06 -17.05
CA ALA A 101 3.02 -10.94 -16.97
C ALA A 101 2.70 -12.34 -17.48
N TYR A 102 3.67 -12.93 -18.20
CA TYR A 102 3.70 -14.35 -18.56
C TYR A 102 4.50 -15.19 -17.55
N GLN A 103 5.12 -14.53 -16.58
CA GLN A 103 5.94 -15.14 -15.53
C GLN A 103 5.37 -14.76 -14.16
N ILE A 104 5.55 -15.63 -13.16
CA ILE A 104 5.07 -15.37 -11.80
C ILE A 104 5.90 -14.29 -11.10
N GLU A 105 7.19 -14.17 -11.46
CA GLU A 105 8.09 -13.26 -10.77
C GLU A 105 7.77 -11.79 -11.09
N ARG A 106 7.56 -11.02 -10.01
CA ARG A 106 7.21 -9.60 -10.02
C ARG A 106 8.07 -8.88 -8.99
N ILE A 107 9.27 -8.50 -9.41
CA ILE A 107 10.35 -8.02 -8.56
C ILE A 107 9.92 -6.77 -7.78
N ILE A 108 9.30 -5.80 -8.45
CA ILE A 108 8.87 -4.54 -7.85
C ILE A 108 7.71 -4.78 -6.90
N SER A 109 6.71 -5.58 -7.31
CA SER A 109 5.61 -5.96 -6.43
C SER A 109 6.10 -6.70 -5.18
N ARG A 110 7.07 -7.60 -5.31
CA ARG A 110 7.67 -8.34 -4.20
C ARG A 110 8.35 -7.41 -3.20
N TYR A 111 9.21 -6.50 -3.67
CA TYR A 111 9.87 -5.56 -2.78
C TYR A 111 8.89 -4.58 -2.13
N SER A 112 7.86 -4.13 -2.85
CA SER A 112 6.79 -3.31 -2.27
C SER A 112 6.13 -4.01 -1.08
N LEU A 113 5.81 -5.30 -1.19
CA LEU A 113 5.21 -6.08 -0.10
C LEU A 113 6.14 -6.21 1.11
N TYR A 114 7.45 -6.43 0.90
CA TYR A 114 8.41 -6.49 2.02
C TYR A 114 8.59 -5.13 2.70
N ILE A 115 8.58 -4.03 1.93
CA ILE A 115 8.70 -2.68 2.47
C ILE A 115 7.46 -2.30 3.27
N VAL A 116 6.25 -2.60 2.79
CA VAL A 116 5.02 -2.32 3.55
C VAL A 116 4.97 -3.16 4.82
N PHE A 117 5.38 -4.44 4.75
CA PHE A 117 5.49 -5.31 5.92
C PHE A 117 6.41 -4.71 6.98
N ALA A 118 7.60 -4.27 6.60
CA ALA A 118 8.53 -3.62 7.51
C ALA A 118 7.94 -2.33 8.10
N GLY A 119 7.34 -1.48 7.27
CA GLY A 119 6.75 -0.22 7.70
C GLY A 119 5.59 -0.39 8.69
N VAL A 120 4.66 -1.31 8.41
CA VAL A 120 3.54 -1.63 9.30
C VAL A 120 4.05 -2.27 10.60
N SER A 121 5.02 -3.18 10.53
CA SER A 121 5.62 -3.81 11.72
C SER A 121 6.28 -2.78 12.63
N ILE A 122 6.97 -1.78 12.08
CA ILE A 122 7.55 -0.68 12.86
C ILE A 122 6.46 0.13 13.58
N HIS A 123 5.34 0.43 12.92
CA HIS A 123 4.21 1.12 13.57
C HIS A 123 3.60 0.27 14.69
N GLY A 124 3.42 -1.03 14.44
CA GLY A 124 2.96 -1.99 15.46
C GLY A 124 3.90 -2.01 16.66
N PHE A 125 5.21 -2.15 16.44
CA PHE A 125 6.22 -2.12 17.49
C PHE A 125 6.18 -0.82 18.30
N VAL A 126 6.16 0.34 17.63
CA VAL A 126 6.07 1.65 18.32
C VAL A 126 4.79 1.76 19.15
N SER A 127 3.68 1.21 18.68
CA SER A 127 2.41 1.27 19.39
C SER A 127 2.43 0.54 20.74
N LEU A 128 3.22 -0.53 20.88
CA LEU A 128 3.35 -1.29 22.14
C LEU A 128 4.01 -0.47 23.26
N PHE A 129 4.85 0.50 22.92
CA PHE A 129 5.59 1.33 23.89
C PHE A 129 5.00 2.73 24.07
N ASN A 130 4.10 3.14 23.18
CA ASN A 130 3.28 4.31 23.39
C ASN A 130 2.19 3.96 24.40
N LYS A 131 2.47 4.14 25.70
CA LYS A 131 1.44 4.06 26.75
C LYS A 131 0.25 4.94 26.35
N SER A 132 -0.91 4.32 26.22
CA SER A 132 -2.19 5.02 26.22
C SER A 132 -2.35 5.61 27.61
N GLU A 133 -2.05 6.90 27.76
CA GLU A 133 -2.71 7.73 28.77
C GLU A 133 -4.22 7.74 28.47
#